data_AF-A0A494Y8M6-F1
#
_entry.id   AF-A0A494Y8M6-F1
#
_cell.length_a   1.000
_cell.length_b   1.000
_cell.length_c   1.000
_cell.angle_alpha   90.00
_cell.angle_beta   90.00
_cell.angle_gamma   90.00
#
_symmetry.space_group_name_H-M   'P 1'
#
loop_
_entity.id
_entity.type
_entity.pdbx_description
1 polymer ?
#
loop_
_entity_poly.entity_id
_entity_poly.type
_entity_poly.pdbx_seq_one_letter_code
_entity_poly.pdbx_strand_id
1 'polypeptide(L)'
;MFAMRCAVRSSTTRADRPCDRHQTRAIGRRRGSRAARTGRHAGRLPFASAWRIAALALSASLALPAHGWGRTGHAAIAYIADAQLSPEVRRRVMQLLATDRSGLADPKDLGDEANWADRYRDAGRRGDAYRITQPWHFVNLDRYRPDLRAACLGRVETDAAASESGESAHACIVDALIALRGELADTSAPAHRRLRALQFVVHLIGDIHQPMHTISNRDRGGNETIVVMRHGRADTLHHLWDTALVERLGDVLDTGHDARDRPANAHDWQADARAIADALLIRLERGGAAPFEAPLPDAACIARTAFDPEAWAWASFGIARTLAYRPLRASRHGARYRLGKRDELRAVEAVAQQLTCAGLRLARVLEDAFGTDDPAS
;
A
#
# COMPACT_ATOMS: atom_id res chain seq x y z
N MET A 1 7.65 59.03 4.94
CA MET A 1 8.82 59.76 4.39
C MET A 1 9.98 58.76 4.34
N PHE A 2 10.82 58.69 3.31
CA PHE A 2 10.89 59.44 2.04
C PHE A 2 11.38 58.48 0.93
N ALA A 3 11.22 58.80 -0.36
CA ALA A 3 11.63 57.92 -1.46
C ALA A 3 12.21 58.69 -2.68
N MET A 4 13.33 58.22 -3.22
CA MET A 4 13.97 58.60 -4.50
C MET A 4 14.94 57.45 -4.88
N ARG A 5 15.10 56.90 -6.09
CA ARG A 5 14.88 57.25 -7.53
C ARG A 5 16.14 57.71 -8.31
N CYS A 6 16.42 56.99 -9.41
CA CYS A 6 17.18 57.39 -10.62
C CYS A 6 18.71 57.62 -10.46
N ALA A 7 19.59 57.55 -11.48
CA ALA A 7 19.53 57.16 -12.92
C ALA A 7 20.94 56.62 -13.35
N VAL A 8 21.12 55.58 -14.19
CA VAL A 8 21.08 55.48 -15.68
C VAL A 8 22.12 56.30 -16.48
N ARG A 9 23.11 55.63 -17.11
CA ARG A 9 23.77 55.82 -18.46
C ARG A 9 25.10 55.01 -18.51
N SER A 10 25.33 54.05 -19.44
CA SER A 10 25.80 54.13 -20.85
C SER A 10 27.20 54.75 -21.03
N SER A 11 28.17 54.23 -21.82
CA SER A 11 28.06 53.69 -23.20
C SER A 11 29.36 53.01 -23.77
N THR A 12 29.22 52.09 -24.75
CA THR A 12 30.04 51.77 -25.99
C THR A 12 31.59 51.98 -26.05
N THR A 13 32.44 51.23 -26.81
CA THR A 13 32.40 50.65 -28.20
C THR A 13 33.17 49.30 -28.29
N ARG A 14 32.99 48.36 -29.26
CA ARG A 14 33.39 48.28 -30.72
C ARG A 14 34.89 48.60 -30.99
N ALA A 15 35.64 47.95 -31.91
CA ALA A 15 35.43 46.90 -32.96
C ALA A 15 36.81 46.30 -33.39
N ASP A 16 37.08 45.35 -34.32
CA ASP A 16 36.32 44.35 -35.15
C ASP A 16 37.28 43.19 -35.66
N ARG A 17 37.01 42.53 -36.81
CA ARG A 17 37.77 41.39 -37.45
C ARG A 17 38.84 41.78 -38.50
N PRO A 18 39.60 40.82 -39.10
CA PRO A 18 39.26 40.35 -40.47
C PRO A 18 39.55 38.85 -40.78
N CYS A 19 39.35 38.41 -42.05
CA CYS A 19 39.56 37.04 -42.58
C CYS A 19 40.30 37.02 -43.93
N ASP A 20 41.05 35.94 -44.27
CA ASP A 20 41.45 35.48 -45.64
C ASP A 20 42.31 34.18 -45.52
N ARG A 21 42.59 33.29 -46.51
CA ARG A 21 42.00 32.97 -47.84
C ARG A 21 42.45 31.56 -48.31
N HIS A 22 41.96 31.08 -49.46
CA HIS A 22 42.38 29.82 -50.13
C HIS A 22 43.71 29.95 -50.92
N GLN A 23 44.46 28.84 -51.14
CA GLN A 23 44.66 28.25 -52.50
C GLN A 23 45.52 26.95 -52.60
N THR A 24 44.88 25.92 -53.18
CA THR A 24 45.34 24.94 -54.21
C THR A 24 46.83 24.68 -54.54
N ARG A 25 47.18 23.39 -54.73
CA ARG A 25 47.94 22.87 -55.92
C ARG A 25 47.64 21.37 -56.16
N ALA A 26 48.03 20.83 -57.33
CA ALA A 26 47.57 19.52 -57.83
C ALA A 26 48.58 18.83 -58.80
N ILE A 27 48.12 17.74 -59.45
CA ILE A 27 48.70 16.98 -60.59
C ILE A 27 49.54 15.72 -60.22
N GLY A 28 49.17 14.57 -60.80
CA GLY A 28 49.92 13.30 -60.74
C GLY A 28 49.20 12.12 -61.42
N ARG A 29 49.30 11.98 -62.75
CA ARG A 29 48.74 10.83 -63.51
C ARG A 29 49.70 9.64 -63.56
N ARG A 30 49.17 8.40 -63.53
CA ARG A 30 49.50 7.33 -64.51
C ARG A 30 48.54 6.12 -64.46
N ARG A 31 48.64 5.27 -65.50
CA ARG A 31 47.76 4.13 -65.80
C ARG A 31 48.19 2.85 -65.06
N GLY A 32 47.26 1.92 -64.82
CA GLY A 32 47.57 0.53 -64.44
C GLY A 32 46.32 -0.35 -64.44
N SER A 33 46.28 -1.40 -65.25
CA SER A 33 45.13 -2.30 -65.41
C SER A 33 45.31 -3.61 -64.64
N ARG A 34 44.22 -4.15 -64.07
CA ARG A 34 43.86 -5.58 -64.03
C ARG A 34 42.46 -5.78 -63.43
N ALA A 35 41.79 -6.85 -63.82
CA ALA A 35 40.46 -7.22 -63.35
C ALA A 35 40.54 -8.38 -62.34
N ALA A 36 39.67 -8.39 -61.34
CA ALA A 36 39.39 -9.58 -60.54
C ALA A 36 38.00 -9.52 -59.87
N ARG A 37 37.21 -10.57 -60.12
CA ARG A 37 36.20 -11.22 -59.23
C ARG A 37 35.23 -10.33 -58.42
N THR A 38 33.95 -10.49 -58.76
CA THR A 38 32.81 -10.14 -57.90
C THR A 38 32.88 -10.83 -56.53
N GLY A 39 32.63 -10.08 -55.46
CA GLY A 39 32.47 -10.58 -54.09
C GLY A 39 31.27 -9.91 -53.41
N ARG A 40 30.25 -10.69 -53.04
CA ARG A 40 29.04 -10.16 -52.39
C ARG A 40 29.25 -10.03 -50.87
N HIS A 41 29.67 -8.86 -50.40
CA HIS A 41 29.60 -8.53 -48.97
C HIS A 41 28.27 -7.87 -48.64
N ALA A 42 27.28 -8.67 -48.25
CA ALA A 42 26.07 -8.17 -47.61
C ALA A 42 26.42 -7.64 -46.22
N GLY A 43 26.39 -6.32 -46.06
CA GLY A 43 26.65 -5.66 -44.78
C GLY A 43 25.59 -6.01 -43.74
N ARG A 44 25.91 -6.92 -42.81
CA ARG A 44 25.04 -7.23 -41.68
C ARG A 44 25.10 -6.07 -40.67
N LEU A 45 23.98 -5.37 -40.51
CA LEU A 45 23.79 -4.44 -39.40
C LEU A 45 23.89 -5.21 -38.06
N PRO A 46 24.51 -4.62 -37.01
CA PRO A 46 24.70 -5.32 -35.74
C PRO A 46 23.40 -5.39 -34.93
N PHE A 47 22.70 -6.53 -34.99
CA PHE A 47 21.48 -6.86 -34.23
C PHE A 47 21.64 -6.88 -32.69
N ALA A 48 22.80 -6.50 -32.15
CA ALA A 48 23.15 -6.63 -30.74
C ALA A 48 22.55 -5.55 -29.81
N SER A 49 22.03 -4.43 -30.36
CA SER A 49 21.53 -3.29 -29.57
C SER A 49 20.05 -3.40 -29.15
N ALA A 50 19.21 -4.10 -29.91
CA ALA A 50 17.77 -4.20 -29.63
C ALA A 50 17.46 -4.92 -28.29
N TRP A 51 18.19 -6.00 -27.99
CA TRP A 51 17.97 -6.85 -26.82
C TRP A 51 18.17 -6.14 -25.48
N ARG A 52 19.03 -5.11 -25.42
CA ARG A 52 19.25 -4.33 -24.19
C ARG A 52 18.08 -3.40 -23.87
N ILE A 53 17.41 -2.85 -24.89
CA ILE A 53 16.20 -2.04 -24.71
C ILE A 53 15.03 -2.94 -24.29
N ALA A 54 14.90 -4.14 -24.88
CA ALA A 54 13.90 -5.12 -24.47
C ALA A 54 14.05 -5.55 -22.99
N ALA A 55 15.28 -5.79 -22.52
CA ALA A 55 15.53 -6.15 -21.12
C ALA A 55 15.16 -5.03 -20.12
N LEU A 56 15.45 -3.77 -20.46
CA LEU A 56 15.04 -2.61 -19.65
C LEU A 56 13.52 -2.37 -19.69
N ALA A 57 12.87 -2.57 -20.85
CA ALA A 57 11.41 -2.45 -20.98
C ALA A 57 10.65 -3.55 -20.23
N LEU A 58 11.15 -4.80 -20.23
CA LEU A 58 10.54 -5.91 -19.49
C LEU A 58 10.65 -5.74 -17.98
N SER A 59 11.57 -4.88 -17.49
CA SER A 59 11.72 -4.57 -16.07
C SER A 59 10.65 -3.61 -15.52
N ALA A 60 9.80 -3.02 -16.38
CA ALA A 60 8.81 -2.00 -15.99
C ALA A 60 7.41 -2.56 -15.64
N SER A 61 7.21 -3.88 -15.72
CA SER A 61 5.87 -4.48 -15.84
C SER A 61 5.62 -5.67 -14.93
N LEU A 62 5.75 -5.50 -13.61
CA LEU A 62 5.05 -6.32 -12.59
C LEU A 62 5.08 -5.69 -11.18
N ALA A 63 4.89 -4.37 -11.09
CA ALA A 63 4.53 -3.76 -9.81
C ALA A 63 3.11 -4.21 -9.44
N LEU A 64 3.01 -5.17 -8.50
CA LEU A 64 1.75 -5.52 -7.87
C LEU A 64 1.17 -4.27 -7.17
N PRO A 65 -0.17 -4.13 -7.09
CA PRO A 65 -0.77 -3.09 -6.27
C PRO A 65 -0.33 -3.25 -4.81
N ALA A 66 -0.15 -2.12 -4.13
CA ALA A 66 -0.14 -2.07 -2.67
C ALA A 66 -1.54 -2.48 -2.18
N HIS A 67 -1.68 -3.75 -1.80
CA HIS A 67 -2.79 -4.26 -0.99
C HIS A 67 -2.40 -4.03 0.46
N GLY A 68 -3.36 -3.85 1.37
CA GLY A 68 -3.10 -3.63 2.79
C GLY A 68 -2.45 -4.83 3.47
N TRP A 69 -3.22 -5.54 4.27
CA TRP A 69 -2.80 -6.87 4.69
C TRP A 69 -3.05 -7.86 3.55
N GLY A 70 -2.33 -8.98 3.52
CA GLY A 70 -2.74 -10.12 2.71
C GLY A 70 -4.13 -10.59 3.15
N ARG A 71 -4.86 -11.32 2.29
CA ARG A 71 -6.27 -11.67 2.51
C ARG A 71 -6.57 -12.19 3.92
N THR A 72 -5.67 -13.01 4.44
CA THR A 72 -5.69 -13.59 5.80
C THR A 72 -5.73 -12.51 6.90
N GLY A 73 -4.95 -11.43 6.77
CA GLY A 73 -4.88 -10.35 7.76
C GLY A 73 -6.14 -9.47 7.76
N HIS A 74 -6.67 -9.11 6.59
CA HIS A 74 -7.96 -8.40 6.51
C HIS A 74 -9.11 -9.21 7.11
N ALA A 75 -9.18 -10.51 6.80
CA ALA A 75 -10.17 -11.38 7.40
C ALA A 75 -9.96 -11.53 8.91
N ALA A 76 -8.73 -11.69 9.40
CA ALA A 76 -8.45 -11.77 10.83
C ALA A 76 -8.89 -10.50 11.58
N ILE A 77 -8.65 -9.32 11.00
CA ILE A 77 -9.14 -8.03 11.54
C ILE A 77 -10.66 -7.99 11.61
N ALA A 78 -11.35 -8.44 10.54
CA ALA A 78 -12.80 -8.48 10.50
C ALA A 78 -13.40 -9.54 11.44
N TYR A 79 -12.76 -10.68 11.66
CA TYR A 79 -13.19 -11.68 12.64
C TYR A 79 -13.01 -11.18 14.08
N ILE A 80 -11.89 -10.50 14.38
CA ILE A 80 -11.69 -9.81 15.66
C ILE A 80 -12.77 -8.74 15.86
N ALA A 81 -13.18 -8.03 14.79
CA ALA A 81 -14.25 -7.04 14.90
C ALA A 81 -15.63 -7.69 15.13
N ASP A 82 -15.99 -8.69 14.31
CA ASP A 82 -17.28 -9.41 14.36
C ASP A 82 -17.53 -10.07 15.73
N ALA A 83 -16.48 -10.64 16.34
CA ALA A 83 -16.50 -11.21 17.69
C ALA A 83 -16.60 -10.17 18.82
N GLN A 84 -16.61 -8.87 18.51
CA GLN A 84 -16.71 -7.77 19.48
C GLN A 84 -17.93 -6.87 19.22
N LEU A 85 -18.73 -7.15 18.18
CA LEU A 85 -20.00 -6.48 17.93
C LEU A 85 -21.09 -6.98 18.88
N SER A 86 -21.96 -6.05 19.30
CA SER A 86 -23.24 -6.41 19.91
C SER A 86 -24.10 -7.22 18.90
N PRO A 87 -24.96 -8.14 19.37
CA PRO A 87 -25.80 -8.94 18.47
C PRO A 87 -26.69 -8.10 17.54
N GLU A 88 -27.08 -6.90 17.97
CA GLU A 88 -27.90 -5.98 17.19
C GLU A 88 -27.10 -5.25 16.10
N VAL A 89 -25.93 -4.69 16.43
CA VAL A 89 -25.06 -4.06 15.43
C VAL A 89 -24.58 -5.10 14.42
N ARG A 90 -24.21 -6.31 14.86
CA ARG A 90 -23.86 -7.43 13.98
C ARG A 90 -25.01 -7.78 13.02
N ARG A 91 -26.26 -7.79 13.51
CA ARG A 91 -27.46 -7.99 12.68
C ARG A 91 -27.62 -6.89 11.64
N ARG A 92 -27.50 -5.61 12.02
CA ARG A 92 -27.62 -4.45 11.11
C ARG A 92 -26.52 -4.41 10.05
N VAL A 93 -25.27 -4.69 10.43
CA VAL A 93 -24.11 -4.80 9.53
C VAL A 93 -24.36 -5.89 8.48
N MET A 94 -24.69 -7.12 8.91
CA MET A 94 -24.94 -8.24 7.99
C MET A 94 -26.19 -8.02 7.11
N GLN A 95 -27.21 -7.33 7.61
CA GLN A 95 -28.37 -6.92 6.80
C GLN A 95 -27.99 -5.96 5.66
N LEU A 96 -27.09 -5.00 5.92
CA LEU A 96 -26.61 -4.09 4.89
C LEU A 96 -25.72 -4.83 3.87
N LEU A 97 -24.79 -5.67 4.33
CA LEU A 97 -23.95 -6.48 3.44
C LEU A 97 -24.78 -7.41 2.55
N ALA A 98 -25.83 -8.04 3.09
CA ALA A 98 -26.75 -8.88 2.31
C ALA A 98 -27.49 -8.15 1.16
N THR A 99 -27.34 -6.82 1.02
CA THR A 99 -27.77 -6.05 -0.15
C THR A 99 -26.75 -6.02 -1.30
N ASP A 100 -25.48 -6.43 -1.11
CA ASP A 100 -24.48 -6.40 -2.18
C ASP A 100 -24.81 -7.33 -3.35
N ARG A 101 -24.62 -6.82 -4.56
CA ARG A 101 -24.80 -7.54 -5.82
C ARG A 101 -23.56 -7.44 -6.72
N SER A 102 -22.42 -6.98 -6.19
CA SER A 102 -21.17 -6.84 -6.94
C SER A 102 -20.58 -8.17 -7.38
N GLY A 103 -20.83 -9.26 -6.63
CA GLY A 103 -20.19 -10.56 -6.83
C GLY A 103 -18.70 -10.57 -6.47
N LEU A 104 -18.22 -9.54 -5.77
CA LEU A 104 -16.82 -9.42 -5.34
C LEU A 104 -16.57 -9.96 -3.93
N ALA A 105 -17.59 -10.28 -3.14
CA ALA A 105 -17.49 -10.94 -1.84
C ALA A 105 -18.67 -11.89 -1.58
N ASP A 106 -18.57 -12.79 -0.59
CA ASP A 106 -19.76 -13.41 0.03
C ASP A 106 -20.26 -12.54 1.20
N PRO A 107 -21.38 -11.81 1.06
CA PRO A 107 -21.87 -10.87 2.05
C PRO A 107 -22.40 -11.51 3.35
N LYS A 108 -22.29 -12.83 3.51
CA LYS A 108 -22.56 -13.55 4.75
C LYS A 108 -21.39 -13.53 5.74
N ASP A 109 -20.19 -13.15 5.29
CA ASP A 109 -18.96 -13.21 6.08
C ASP A 109 -18.18 -11.90 5.99
N LEU A 110 -18.12 -11.16 7.11
CA LEU A 110 -17.33 -9.93 7.24
C LEU A 110 -15.84 -10.16 6.91
N GLY A 111 -15.33 -11.39 7.09
CA GLY A 111 -13.97 -11.77 6.71
C GLY A 111 -13.71 -11.79 5.19
N ASP A 112 -14.70 -12.19 4.39
CA ASP A 112 -14.57 -12.10 2.92
C ASP A 112 -14.85 -10.67 2.43
N GLU A 113 -15.82 -9.99 3.03
CA GLU A 113 -16.12 -8.58 2.74
C GLU A 113 -14.93 -7.65 3.02
N ALA A 114 -14.09 -7.96 4.02
CA ALA A 114 -12.85 -7.24 4.28
C ALA A 114 -11.83 -7.26 3.13
N ASN A 115 -12.06 -8.09 2.11
CA ASN A 115 -11.28 -8.17 0.88
C ASN A 115 -11.96 -7.48 -0.31
N TRP A 116 -13.17 -6.93 -0.15
CA TRP A 116 -13.96 -6.36 -1.24
C TRP A 116 -13.27 -5.16 -1.90
N ALA A 117 -12.67 -4.26 -1.13
CA ALA A 117 -12.10 -3.01 -1.65
C ALA A 117 -10.90 -3.23 -2.60
N ASP A 118 -9.98 -4.14 -2.27
CA ASP A 118 -8.92 -4.62 -3.17
C ASP A 118 -9.52 -5.18 -4.47
N ARG A 119 -10.52 -6.07 -4.35
CA ARG A 119 -11.18 -6.70 -5.50
C ARG A 119 -11.90 -5.66 -6.37
N TYR A 120 -12.55 -4.66 -5.77
CA TYR A 120 -13.22 -3.56 -6.46
C TYR A 120 -12.25 -2.65 -7.21
N ARG A 121 -11.15 -2.24 -6.55
CA ARG A 121 -10.06 -1.46 -7.14
C ARG A 121 -9.51 -2.16 -8.39
N ASP A 122 -9.29 -3.47 -8.32
CA ASP A 122 -8.60 -4.21 -9.38
C ASP A 122 -9.53 -4.83 -10.44
N ALA A 123 -10.85 -4.94 -10.18
CA ALA A 123 -11.85 -5.49 -11.11
C ALA A 123 -11.83 -4.85 -12.51
N GLY A 124 -11.46 -3.56 -12.60
CA GLY A 124 -11.35 -2.81 -13.85
C GLY A 124 -9.91 -2.51 -14.33
N ARG A 125 -8.87 -3.11 -13.73
CA ARG A 125 -7.42 -2.87 -13.97
C ARG A 125 -7.07 -1.56 -14.71
N ARG A 126 -6.94 -0.47 -13.95
CA ARG A 126 -6.69 0.93 -14.38
C ARG A 126 -7.89 1.70 -14.96
N GLY A 127 -9.11 1.16 -14.90
CA GLY A 127 -10.34 1.96 -15.01
C GLY A 127 -10.55 2.92 -13.83
N ASP A 128 -11.62 3.70 -13.84
CA ASP A 128 -11.81 4.80 -12.89
C ASP A 128 -11.90 4.39 -11.41
N ALA A 129 -12.46 3.21 -11.10
CA ALA A 129 -12.41 2.65 -9.75
C ALA A 129 -10.97 2.57 -9.20
N TYR A 130 -10.04 2.03 -10.00
CA TYR A 130 -8.62 2.00 -9.65
C TYR A 130 -8.05 3.41 -9.49
N ARG A 131 -8.36 4.32 -10.42
CA ARG A 131 -7.83 5.70 -10.43
C ARG A 131 -8.27 6.50 -9.19
N ILE A 132 -9.51 6.28 -8.74
CA ILE A 132 -10.13 7.05 -7.66
C ILE A 132 -9.81 6.45 -6.29
N THR A 133 -9.91 5.12 -6.13
CA THR A 133 -9.83 4.49 -4.80
C THR A 133 -8.45 3.96 -4.45
N GLN A 134 -7.52 3.79 -5.40
CA GLN A 134 -6.17 3.33 -5.09
C GLN A 134 -5.42 4.24 -4.09
N PRO A 135 -5.53 5.59 -4.15
CA PRO A 135 -4.98 6.50 -3.14
C PRO A 135 -5.54 6.30 -1.72
N TRP A 136 -6.78 5.82 -1.58
CA TRP A 136 -7.46 5.67 -0.29
C TRP A 136 -6.83 4.58 0.58
N HIS A 137 -6.03 3.68 0.00
CA HIS A 137 -5.38 2.58 0.73
C HIS A 137 -4.18 3.03 1.59
N PHE A 138 -3.61 4.22 1.42
CA PHE A 138 -2.35 4.59 2.10
C PHE A 138 -2.19 6.08 2.39
N VAL A 139 -1.12 6.42 3.12
CA VAL A 139 -0.60 7.78 3.29
C VAL A 139 0.93 7.80 3.17
N ASN A 140 1.46 8.64 2.28
CA ASN A 140 2.88 8.65 1.91
C ASN A 140 3.74 9.57 2.79
N LEU A 141 3.78 9.34 4.11
CA LEU A 141 4.62 10.13 5.02
C LEU A 141 6.12 9.89 4.74
N ASP A 142 6.88 10.90 4.32
CA ASP A 142 8.34 10.75 4.08
C ASP A 142 9.04 10.33 5.37
N ARG A 143 9.78 9.21 5.30
CA ARG A 143 10.49 8.56 6.42
C ARG A 143 11.38 9.50 7.26
N TYR A 144 11.86 10.59 6.65
CA TYR A 144 12.80 11.54 7.26
C TYR A 144 12.17 12.91 7.55
N ARG A 145 11.18 13.33 6.75
CA ARG A 145 10.43 14.59 6.92
C ARG A 145 8.92 14.36 6.72
N PRO A 146 8.25 13.65 7.64
CA PRO A 146 6.84 13.35 7.49
C PRO A 146 5.98 14.59 7.74
N ASP A 147 4.98 14.77 6.90
CA ASP A 147 3.98 15.82 7.02
C ASP A 147 2.64 15.23 6.54
N LEU A 148 1.69 15.07 7.47
CA LEU A 148 0.38 14.51 7.15
C LEU A 148 -0.46 15.47 6.30
N ARG A 149 -0.32 16.78 6.49
CA ARG A 149 -1.06 17.83 5.74
C ARG A 149 -0.52 18.02 4.31
N ALA A 150 0.70 17.56 4.04
CA ALA A 150 1.24 17.46 2.69
C ALA A 150 0.95 16.10 2.03
N ALA A 151 0.64 15.06 2.81
CA ALA A 151 0.34 13.71 2.32
C ALA A 151 -1.16 13.40 2.18
N CYS A 152 -2.02 14.25 2.75
CA CYS A 152 -3.48 14.18 2.76
C CYS A 152 -4.03 15.58 2.46
N LEU A 153 -4.96 15.73 1.51
CA LEU A 153 -5.46 17.04 1.08
C LEU A 153 -6.79 17.45 1.74
N GLY A 154 -7.37 16.60 2.59
CA GLY A 154 -8.62 16.91 3.29
C GLY A 154 -9.85 16.97 2.38
N ARG A 155 -9.82 16.30 1.22
CA ARG A 155 -10.92 16.23 0.26
C ARG A 155 -11.12 14.79 -0.21
N VAL A 156 -12.36 14.31 -0.15
CA VAL A 156 -12.77 13.02 -0.71
C VAL A 156 -14.17 13.18 -1.29
N GLU A 157 -14.35 12.72 -2.53
CA GLU A 157 -15.66 12.45 -3.11
C GLU A 157 -15.87 10.93 -2.96
N THR A 158 -16.75 10.51 -2.06
CA THR A 158 -17.00 9.09 -1.74
C THR A 158 -17.76 8.34 -2.84
N ASP A 159 -18.50 9.08 -3.67
CA ASP A 159 -19.11 8.56 -4.90
C ASP A 159 -18.13 8.68 -6.07
N ALA A 160 -17.55 7.53 -6.46
CA ALA A 160 -16.65 7.44 -7.59
C ALA A 160 -17.30 7.78 -8.96
N ALA A 161 -18.64 7.79 -9.06
CA ALA A 161 -19.36 8.26 -10.26
C ALA A 161 -19.55 9.79 -10.28
N ALA A 162 -19.53 10.46 -9.13
CA ALA A 162 -19.64 11.92 -9.01
C ALA A 162 -18.28 12.65 -9.22
N SER A 163 -17.18 11.90 -9.30
CA SER A 163 -15.81 12.41 -9.43
C SER A 163 -15.48 12.95 -10.83
N GLU A 164 -16.27 13.91 -11.32
CA GLU A 164 -15.98 14.66 -12.56
C GLU A 164 -14.70 15.52 -12.45
N SER A 165 -14.37 15.95 -11.23
CA SER A 165 -13.23 16.84 -10.93
C SER A 165 -11.87 16.15 -10.99
N GLY A 166 -11.83 14.87 -10.59
CA GLY A 166 -10.60 14.13 -10.31
C GLY A 166 -9.88 14.54 -9.01
N GLU A 167 -10.41 15.47 -8.21
CA GLU A 167 -9.83 15.85 -6.92
C GLU A 167 -9.84 14.68 -5.91
N SER A 168 -10.83 13.77 -6.03
CA SER A 168 -10.92 12.50 -5.30
C SER A 168 -9.66 11.64 -5.37
N ALA A 169 -8.89 11.74 -6.46
CA ALA A 169 -7.66 10.97 -6.69
C ALA A 169 -6.44 11.53 -5.92
N HIS A 170 -6.63 12.49 -5.01
CA HIS A 170 -5.60 12.99 -4.09
C HIS A 170 -5.99 12.79 -2.61
N ALA A 171 -7.10 12.10 -2.33
CA ALA A 171 -7.47 11.66 -0.99
C ALA A 171 -6.50 10.59 -0.47
N CYS A 172 -5.97 10.77 0.74
CA CYS A 172 -5.23 9.71 1.43
C CYS A 172 -6.18 8.84 2.28
N ILE A 173 -5.65 7.77 2.89
CA ILE A 173 -6.42 6.90 3.79
C ILE A 173 -7.07 7.60 5.00
N VAL A 174 -6.41 8.63 5.56
CA VAL A 174 -6.98 9.41 6.69
C VAL A 174 -8.19 10.22 6.21
N ASP A 175 -8.08 10.89 5.06
CA ASP A 175 -9.18 11.63 4.44
C ASP A 175 -10.35 10.67 4.13
N ALA A 176 -10.05 9.53 3.49
CA ALA A 176 -11.01 8.52 3.08
C ALA A 176 -11.79 7.95 4.28
N LEU A 177 -11.11 7.53 5.34
CA LEU A 177 -11.76 7.00 6.55
C LEU A 177 -12.70 8.03 7.19
N ILE A 178 -12.32 9.32 7.23
CA ILE A 178 -13.16 10.39 7.79
C ILE A 178 -14.46 10.53 6.98
N ALA A 179 -14.35 10.62 5.65
CA ALA A 179 -15.52 10.78 4.77
C ALA A 179 -16.43 9.55 4.79
N LEU A 180 -15.85 8.35 4.69
CA LEU A 180 -16.58 7.08 4.64
C LEU A 180 -17.24 6.75 5.99
N ARG A 181 -16.64 7.07 7.15
CA ARG A 181 -17.33 6.93 8.45
C ARG A 181 -18.55 7.85 8.54
N GLY A 182 -18.46 9.07 8.01
CA GLY A 182 -19.60 9.99 7.95
C GLY A 182 -20.75 9.42 7.13
N GLU A 183 -20.46 8.91 5.93
CA GLU A 183 -21.44 8.30 5.03
C GLU A 183 -22.03 6.98 5.57
N LEU A 184 -21.25 6.21 6.32
CA LEU A 184 -21.73 4.99 6.98
C LEU A 184 -22.74 5.30 8.10
N ALA A 185 -22.47 6.33 8.91
CA ALA A 185 -23.30 6.75 10.03
C ALA A 185 -24.55 7.56 9.61
N ASP A 186 -24.55 8.22 8.45
CA ASP A 186 -25.71 8.93 7.92
C ASP A 186 -26.83 7.96 7.53
N THR A 187 -27.87 7.85 8.35
CA THR A 187 -29.04 7.01 8.07
C THR A 187 -29.92 7.51 6.93
N SER A 188 -29.78 8.78 6.53
CA SER A 188 -30.47 9.36 5.37
C SER A 188 -29.76 9.11 4.04
N ALA A 189 -28.49 8.70 4.08
CA ALA A 189 -27.72 8.38 2.87
C ALA A 189 -28.30 7.14 2.15
N PRO A 190 -28.31 7.10 0.80
CA PRO A 190 -28.80 5.96 0.03
C PRO A 190 -28.13 4.64 0.45
N ALA A 191 -28.89 3.55 0.52
CA ALA A 191 -28.40 2.26 1.01
C ALA A 191 -27.14 1.75 0.26
N HIS A 192 -27.04 1.97 -1.05
CA HIS A 192 -25.86 1.59 -1.85
C HIS A 192 -24.59 2.41 -1.53
N ARG A 193 -24.78 3.64 -1.00
CA ARG A 193 -23.70 4.52 -0.52
C ARG A 193 -23.26 4.09 0.87
N ARG A 194 -24.20 3.85 1.80
CA ARG A 194 -23.90 3.25 3.12
C ARG A 194 -23.21 1.89 3.01
N LEU A 195 -23.62 1.03 2.07
CA LEU A 195 -22.97 -0.25 1.78
C LEU A 195 -21.52 -0.04 1.33
N ARG A 196 -21.29 0.80 0.31
CA ARG A 196 -19.94 1.12 -0.18
C ARG A 196 -19.05 1.69 0.94
N ALA A 197 -19.60 2.55 1.77
CA ALA A 197 -18.93 3.10 2.93
C ALA A 197 -18.54 2.01 3.95
N LEU A 198 -19.44 1.07 4.25
CA LEU A 198 -19.16 -0.09 5.10
C LEU A 198 -17.99 -0.94 4.54
N GLN A 199 -18.07 -1.30 3.25
CA GLN A 199 -17.07 -2.15 2.60
C GLN A 199 -15.66 -1.52 2.62
N PHE A 200 -15.55 -0.22 2.34
CA PHE A 200 -14.27 0.48 2.48
C PHE A 200 -13.84 0.69 3.95
N VAL A 201 -14.75 0.98 4.89
CA VAL A 201 -14.38 1.14 6.31
C VAL A 201 -13.81 -0.15 6.92
N VAL A 202 -14.41 -1.31 6.60
CA VAL A 202 -13.91 -2.63 7.04
C VAL A 202 -12.49 -2.88 6.53
N HIS A 203 -12.21 -2.55 5.26
CA HIS A 203 -10.89 -2.75 4.66
C HIS A 203 -9.86 -1.72 5.14
N LEU A 204 -10.17 -0.42 5.04
CA LEU A 204 -9.23 0.67 5.28
C LEU A 204 -8.84 0.84 6.76
N ILE A 205 -9.67 0.39 7.71
CA ILE A 205 -9.22 0.30 9.11
C ILE A 205 -8.11 -0.76 9.25
N GLY A 206 -8.06 -1.78 8.39
CA GLY A 206 -6.91 -2.69 8.28
C GLY A 206 -5.68 -2.02 7.67
N ASP A 207 -5.83 -1.39 6.50
CA ASP A 207 -4.74 -0.72 5.77
C ASP A 207 -3.99 0.30 6.62
N ILE A 208 -4.71 1.16 7.36
CA ILE A 208 -4.08 2.20 8.19
C ILE A 208 -3.30 1.64 9.38
N HIS A 209 -3.55 0.38 9.75
CA HIS A 209 -2.77 -0.37 10.72
C HIS A 209 -1.62 -1.17 10.09
N GLN A 210 -1.55 -1.28 8.76
CA GLN A 210 -0.42 -1.91 8.08
C GLN A 210 0.75 -0.91 8.00
N PRO A 211 1.90 -1.15 8.67
CA PRO A 211 2.96 -0.15 8.79
C PRO A 211 3.46 0.39 7.44
N MET A 212 3.54 -0.46 6.41
CA MET A 212 4.05 -0.10 5.09
C MET A 212 3.08 0.78 4.28
N HIS A 213 1.80 0.85 4.67
CA HIS A 213 0.79 1.75 4.09
C HIS A 213 0.84 3.19 4.62
N THR A 214 1.73 3.47 5.59
CA THR A 214 1.79 4.78 6.26
C THR A 214 3.11 5.51 6.05
N ILE A 215 3.96 5.03 5.13
CA ILE A 215 5.34 5.49 4.98
C ILE A 215 5.82 5.51 3.53
N SER A 216 6.57 6.56 3.18
CA SER A 216 7.37 6.61 1.96
C SER A 216 8.86 6.67 2.30
N ASN A 217 9.62 5.66 1.85
CA ASN A 217 11.07 5.68 1.77
C ASN A 217 11.55 5.89 0.32
N ARG A 218 10.66 6.41 -0.55
CA ARG A 218 10.82 6.61 -2.01
C ARG A 218 11.02 5.31 -2.80
N ASP A 219 10.37 4.27 -2.31
CA ASP A 219 10.41 2.88 -2.77
C ASP A 219 9.00 2.25 -2.80
N ARG A 220 7.98 3.09 -3.02
CA ARG A 220 6.55 2.74 -3.07
C ARG A 220 6.07 1.94 -1.84
N GLY A 221 6.30 2.47 -0.64
CA GLY A 221 5.95 1.78 0.61
C GLY A 221 6.74 0.47 0.80
N GLY A 222 7.99 0.41 0.32
CA GLY A 222 8.82 -0.79 0.41
C GLY A 222 8.60 -1.83 -0.70
N ASN A 223 7.71 -1.59 -1.67
CA ASN A 223 7.54 -2.46 -2.83
C ASN A 223 8.79 -2.56 -3.72
N GLU A 224 9.67 -1.54 -3.70
CA GLU A 224 10.95 -1.55 -4.42
C GLU A 224 12.15 -1.99 -3.54
N THR A 225 11.93 -2.23 -2.24
CA THR A 225 12.97 -2.68 -1.30
C THR A 225 12.92 -4.21 -1.13
N ILE A 226 13.96 -4.92 -1.55
CA ILE A 226 13.99 -6.40 -1.54
C ILE A 226 14.60 -6.97 -0.25
N VAL A 227 13.83 -7.83 0.41
CA VAL A 227 14.17 -8.54 1.66
C VAL A 227 14.16 -10.06 1.46
N VAL A 228 14.74 -10.78 2.40
CA VAL A 228 14.85 -12.24 2.41
C VAL A 228 14.61 -12.73 3.83
N MET A 229 13.52 -13.48 4.05
CA MET A 229 13.29 -14.16 5.33
C MET A 229 14.34 -15.26 5.54
N ARG A 230 14.52 -15.68 6.80
CA ARG A 230 15.56 -16.65 7.19
C ARG A 230 15.54 -17.98 6.40
N HIS A 231 14.40 -18.36 5.83
CA HIS A 231 14.19 -19.59 5.07
C HIS A 231 14.34 -19.43 3.52
N GLY A 232 14.73 -18.25 3.03
CA GLY A 232 15.44 -18.14 1.74
C GLY A 232 14.67 -17.55 0.55
N ARG A 233 13.33 -17.43 0.57
CA ARG A 233 12.61 -16.69 -0.48
C ARG A 233 12.93 -15.20 -0.37
N ALA A 234 13.24 -14.58 -1.51
CA ALA A 234 13.36 -13.13 -1.63
C ALA A 234 11.99 -12.54 -2.00
N ASP A 235 11.65 -11.40 -1.42
CA ASP A 235 10.34 -10.76 -1.56
C ASP A 235 10.45 -9.22 -1.40
N THR A 236 9.36 -8.49 -1.62
CA THR A 236 9.34 -7.05 -1.30
C THR A 236 9.19 -6.84 0.21
N LEU A 237 9.69 -5.71 0.72
CA LEU A 237 9.49 -5.32 2.12
C LEU A 237 8.01 -5.07 2.42
N HIS A 238 7.23 -4.66 1.43
CA HIS A 238 5.78 -4.53 1.54
C HIS A 238 5.15 -5.91 1.80
N HIS A 239 5.28 -6.85 0.85
CA HIS A 239 4.70 -8.20 0.94
C HIS A 239 5.17 -9.02 2.15
N LEU A 240 6.37 -8.72 2.68
CA LEU A 240 6.81 -9.24 3.97
C LEU A 240 5.85 -8.86 5.12
N TRP A 241 5.40 -7.61 5.21
CA TRP A 241 4.46 -7.16 6.23
C TRP A 241 3.02 -7.53 5.89
N ASP A 242 2.59 -7.38 4.63
CA ASP A 242 1.22 -7.68 4.20
C ASP A 242 0.86 -9.15 4.49
N THR A 243 1.71 -10.07 4.04
CA THR A 243 1.40 -11.51 3.98
C THR A 243 2.32 -12.33 4.86
N ALA A 244 3.64 -12.26 4.63
CA ALA A 244 4.55 -13.28 5.13
C ALA A 244 4.78 -13.23 6.66
N LEU A 245 4.64 -12.05 7.28
CA LEU A 245 4.62 -11.91 8.74
C LEU A 245 3.27 -12.29 9.37
N VAL A 246 2.17 -12.31 8.60
CA VAL A 246 0.85 -12.83 9.03
C VAL A 246 0.84 -14.36 8.96
N GLU A 247 1.37 -14.95 7.88
CA GLU A 247 1.64 -16.40 7.79
C GLU A 247 2.52 -16.85 8.99
N ARG A 248 3.62 -16.13 9.23
CA ARG A 248 4.54 -16.37 10.36
C ARG A 248 3.90 -16.13 11.73
N LEU A 249 2.84 -15.34 11.83
CA LEU A 249 2.04 -15.20 13.06
C LEU A 249 1.20 -16.46 13.30
N GLY A 250 0.57 -17.01 12.26
CA GLY A 250 -0.17 -18.27 12.30
C GLY A 250 0.70 -19.45 12.75
N ASP A 251 1.95 -19.53 12.25
CA ASP A 251 2.97 -20.49 12.73
C ASP A 251 3.24 -20.32 14.24
N VAL A 252 3.43 -19.09 14.70
CA VAL A 252 3.96 -18.78 16.04
C VAL A 252 2.88 -18.91 17.12
N LEU A 253 1.62 -18.68 16.77
CA LEU A 253 0.45 -18.93 17.62
C LEU A 253 0.05 -20.42 17.70
N ASP A 254 0.78 -21.31 17.01
CA ASP A 254 0.52 -22.76 16.93
C ASP A 254 -0.93 -23.08 16.53
N THR A 255 -1.40 -22.42 15.45
CA THR A 255 -2.81 -22.48 15.00
C THR A 255 -3.23 -23.83 14.39
N GLY A 256 -2.45 -24.90 14.58
CA GLY A 256 -2.74 -26.26 14.11
C GLY A 256 -2.56 -26.50 12.60
N HIS A 257 -2.29 -25.46 11.82
CA HIS A 257 -2.15 -25.54 10.36
C HIS A 257 -0.68 -25.81 9.94
N ASP A 258 -0.18 -27.05 10.06
CA ASP A 258 1.12 -27.37 9.44
C ASP A 258 0.97 -27.29 7.90
N ALA A 259 1.57 -26.23 7.34
CA ALA A 259 1.57 -25.94 5.90
C ALA A 259 2.20 -27.05 5.03
N ARG A 260 2.82 -28.07 5.63
CA ARG A 260 3.38 -29.26 4.95
C ARG A 260 2.33 -30.30 4.58
N ASP A 261 1.22 -30.39 5.30
CA ASP A 261 0.19 -31.41 5.10
C ASP A 261 -0.96 -30.95 4.19
N ARG A 262 -1.00 -29.67 3.80
CA ARG A 262 -1.96 -29.16 2.82
C ARG A 262 -1.56 -29.54 1.38
N PRO A 263 -2.51 -30.00 0.54
CA PRO A 263 -2.26 -30.08 -0.90
C PRO A 263 -2.04 -28.66 -1.45
N ALA A 264 -1.06 -28.51 -2.35
CA ALA A 264 -0.46 -27.22 -2.75
C ALA A 264 -1.39 -26.22 -3.49
N ASN A 265 -2.68 -26.53 -3.56
CA ASN A 265 -3.75 -25.77 -4.22
C ASN A 265 -4.96 -25.48 -3.29
N ALA A 266 -4.90 -25.83 -2.00
CA ALA A 266 -5.96 -25.58 -1.02
C ALA A 266 -5.45 -24.83 0.23
N HIS A 267 -5.01 -23.58 0.05
CA HIS A 267 -4.75 -22.66 1.15
C HIS A 267 -6.07 -22.01 1.60
N ASP A 268 -6.71 -22.59 2.61
CA ASP A 268 -7.89 -21.99 3.25
C ASP A 268 -7.48 -20.81 4.14
N TRP A 269 -7.23 -19.69 3.48
CA TRP A 269 -6.88 -18.41 4.09
C TRP A 269 -7.99 -17.85 4.99
N GLN A 270 -9.24 -18.34 4.88
CA GLN A 270 -10.35 -17.94 5.77
C GLN A 270 -10.27 -18.72 7.08
N ALA A 271 -10.01 -20.03 7.03
CA ALA A 271 -9.74 -20.84 8.23
C ALA A 271 -8.50 -20.33 8.99
N ASP A 272 -7.42 -20.01 8.28
CA ASP A 272 -6.20 -19.46 8.89
C ASP A 272 -6.46 -18.10 9.55
N ALA A 273 -7.25 -17.23 8.90
CA ALA A 273 -7.65 -15.94 9.43
C ALA A 273 -8.53 -16.05 10.70
N ARG A 274 -9.46 -17.03 10.72
CA ARG A 274 -10.26 -17.34 11.92
C ARG A 274 -9.37 -17.81 13.07
N ALA A 275 -8.48 -18.77 12.83
CA ALA A 275 -7.59 -19.28 13.86
C ALA A 275 -6.61 -18.22 14.40
N ILE A 276 -6.13 -17.30 13.56
CA ILE A 276 -5.34 -16.13 14.00
C ILE A 276 -6.20 -15.18 14.84
N ALA A 277 -7.44 -14.88 14.43
CA ALA A 277 -8.35 -14.02 15.18
C ALA A 277 -8.68 -14.61 16.56
N ASP A 278 -9.08 -15.88 16.62
CA ASP A 278 -9.41 -16.60 17.86
C ASP A 278 -8.21 -16.63 18.81
N ALA A 279 -7.01 -16.95 18.30
CA ALA A 279 -5.79 -16.96 19.12
C ALA A 279 -5.39 -15.56 19.63
N LEU A 280 -5.64 -14.50 18.85
CA LEU A 280 -5.40 -13.11 19.29
C LEU A 280 -6.44 -12.65 20.32
N LEU A 281 -7.70 -13.05 20.21
CA LEU A 281 -8.75 -12.80 21.21
C LEU A 281 -8.46 -13.55 22.52
N ILE A 282 -8.09 -14.83 22.45
CA ILE A 282 -7.66 -15.62 23.62
C ILE A 282 -6.41 -15.01 24.28
N ARG A 283 -5.47 -14.45 23.49
CA ARG A 283 -4.31 -13.71 24.03
C ARG A 283 -4.74 -12.40 24.71
N LEU A 284 -5.76 -11.72 24.18
CA LEU A 284 -6.35 -10.48 24.73
C LEU A 284 -6.99 -10.73 26.10
N GLU A 285 -7.86 -11.75 26.22
CA GLU A 285 -8.49 -12.17 27.47
C GLU A 285 -7.46 -12.55 28.55
N ARG A 286 -6.37 -13.20 28.16
CA ARG A 286 -5.30 -13.69 29.07
C ARG A 286 -4.29 -12.62 29.50
N GLY A 287 -4.48 -11.35 29.14
CA GLY A 287 -3.54 -10.29 29.51
C GLY A 287 -2.18 -10.34 28.79
N GLY A 288 -2.02 -11.17 27.74
CA GLY A 288 -0.87 -11.09 26.83
C GLY A 288 0.34 -11.95 27.14
N ALA A 289 0.24 -12.94 28.02
CA ALA A 289 1.32 -13.91 28.22
C ALA A 289 1.40 -14.92 27.05
N ALA A 290 2.60 -15.09 26.48
CA ALA A 290 2.97 -16.08 25.45
C ALA A 290 2.24 -15.94 24.07
N PRO A 291 2.84 -16.44 22.98
CA PRO A 291 4.24 -16.88 22.82
C PRO A 291 5.24 -15.71 22.78
N PHE A 292 4.74 -14.47 22.73
CA PHE A 292 5.53 -13.24 22.69
C PHE A 292 5.90 -12.73 24.11
N GLU A 293 7.02 -12.02 24.21
CA GLU A 293 7.56 -11.49 25.48
C GLU A 293 6.96 -10.11 25.83
N ALA A 294 6.62 -9.29 24.83
CA ALA A 294 5.89 -8.06 25.10
C ALA A 294 4.45 -8.37 25.53
N PRO A 295 3.83 -7.49 26.34
CA PRO A 295 2.39 -7.55 26.59
C PRO A 295 1.57 -7.44 25.29
N LEU A 296 0.26 -7.57 25.44
CA LEU A 296 -0.74 -7.14 24.46
C LEU A 296 -0.48 -5.73 23.91
N PRO A 297 -1.25 -5.31 22.88
CA PRO A 297 -1.42 -3.89 22.60
C PRO A 297 -1.51 -3.09 23.90
N ASP A 298 -0.70 -2.03 23.97
CA ASP A 298 -0.55 -1.26 25.19
C ASP A 298 -1.88 -0.63 25.59
N ALA A 299 -1.97 -0.10 26.82
CA ALA A 299 -3.21 0.53 27.29
C ALA A 299 -3.72 1.63 26.33
N ALA A 300 -2.84 2.22 25.51
CA ALA A 300 -3.23 3.15 24.45
C ALA A 300 -4.09 2.54 23.32
N CYS A 301 -4.06 1.24 23.06
CA CYS A 301 -4.93 0.59 22.08
C CYS A 301 -6.33 0.35 22.65
N ILE A 302 -6.42 -0.30 23.81
CA ILE A 302 -7.69 -0.61 24.49
C ILE A 302 -8.40 0.67 24.97
N ALA A 303 -7.65 1.66 25.49
CA ALA A 303 -8.20 2.95 25.91
C ALA A 303 -8.30 3.99 24.77
N ARG A 304 -7.89 3.66 23.52
CA ARG A 304 -8.14 4.49 22.33
C ARG A 304 -8.68 3.64 21.18
N THR A 305 -9.89 3.13 21.40
CA THR A 305 -10.84 2.68 20.37
C THR A 305 -11.58 3.86 19.70
N ALA A 306 -11.46 5.07 20.25
CA ALA A 306 -11.96 6.30 19.64
C ALA A 306 -11.43 6.47 18.21
N PHE A 307 -12.31 6.92 17.30
CA PHE A 307 -11.99 7.13 15.89
C PHE A 307 -11.02 8.30 15.70
N ASP A 308 -9.74 7.97 15.52
CA ASP A 308 -8.64 8.92 15.30
C ASP A 308 -7.67 8.35 14.25
N PRO A 309 -8.03 8.40 12.96
CA PRO A 309 -7.19 7.87 11.89
C PRO A 309 -5.84 8.61 11.76
N GLU A 310 -5.72 9.87 12.20
CA GLU A 310 -4.42 10.54 12.27
C GLU A 310 -3.50 9.84 13.28
N ALA A 311 -3.95 9.60 14.52
CA ALA A 311 -3.15 8.88 15.51
C ALA A 311 -2.84 7.43 15.08
N TRP A 312 -3.76 6.76 14.37
CA TRP A 312 -3.52 5.41 13.84
C TRP A 312 -2.42 5.42 12.78
N ALA A 313 -2.47 6.36 11.82
CA ALA A 313 -1.42 6.52 10.81
C ALA A 313 -0.05 6.81 11.43
N TRP A 314 0.02 7.71 12.42
CA TRP A 314 1.27 8.04 13.11
C TRP A 314 1.86 6.85 13.91
N ALA A 315 1.02 6.01 14.51
CA ALA A 315 1.45 4.81 15.22
C ALA A 315 2.08 3.78 14.25
N SER A 316 1.37 3.46 13.17
CA SER A 316 1.83 2.57 12.08
C SER A 316 3.13 3.07 11.45
N PHE A 317 3.25 4.37 11.20
CA PHE A 317 4.46 5.00 10.68
C PHE A 317 5.63 4.88 11.66
N GLY A 318 5.36 4.99 12.97
CA GLY A 318 6.32 4.71 14.04
C GLY A 318 6.87 3.29 13.98
N ILE A 319 5.99 2.29 13.82
CA ILE A 319 6.36 0.88 13.64
C ILE A 319 7.20 0.71 12.38
N ALA A 320 6.78 1.28 11.24
CA ALA A 320 7.48 1.14 9.98
C ALA A 320 8.91 1.73 10.04
N ARG A 321 9.09 2.90 10.64
CA ARG A 321 10.43 3.50 10.83
C ARG A 321 11.34 2.66 11.73
N THR A 322 10.79 2.00 12.75
CA THR A 322 11.55 1.40 13.85
C THR A 322 11.75 -0.11 13.76
N LEU A 323 10.82 -0.84 13.15
CA LEU A 323 10.88 -2.29 12.95
C LEU A 323 11.04 -2.69 11.48
N ALA A 324 10.30 -2.08 10.54
CA ALA A 324 10.47 -2.41 9.12
C ALA A 324 11.79 -1.87 8.55
N TYR A 325 12.03 -0.56 8.67
CA TYR A 325 13.11 0.13 7.97
C TYR A 325 14.41 0.36 8.77
N ARG A 326 14.38 0.25 10.10
CA ARG A 326 15.59 0.43 10.93
C ARG A 326 16.59 -0.73 10.78
N PRO A 327 16.19 -2.01 10.79
CA PRO A 327 17.13 -3.12 10.61
C PRO A 327 17.85 -3.10 9.25
N LEU A 328 17.22 -2.53 8.21
CA LEU A 328 17.74 -2.46 6.84
C LEU A 328 18.93 -1.49 6.67
N ARG A 329 19.22 -0.64 7.66
CA ARG A 329 20.17 0.50 7.54
C ARG A 329 21.63 0.12 7.28
N ALA A 330 21.99 -1.17 7.29
CA ALA A 330 23.32 -1.65 6.95
C ALA A 330 23.55 -1.86 5.43
N SER A 331 22.51 -1.75 4.59
CA SER A 331 22.58 -2.16 3.18
C SER A 331 22.97 -1.03 2.22
N ARG A 332 23.77 -1.36 1.19
CA ARG A 332 23.92 -0.52 -0.01
C ARG A 332 22.68 -0.68 -0.90
N HIS A 333 22.38 0.34 -1.70
CA HIS A 333 21.28 0.32 -2.66
C HIS A 333 21.36 -0.92 -3.58
N GLY A 334 20.27 -1.68 -3.69
CA GLY A 334 20.18 -2.91 -4.50
C GLY A 334 20.65 -4.22 -3.85
N ALA A 335 21.18 -4.23 -2.62
CA ALA A 335 21.57 -5.47 -1.94
C ALA A 335 20.42 -6.10 -1.13
N ARG A 336 20.17 -7.40 -1.35
CA ARG A 336 19.14 -8.20 -0.67
C ARG A 336 19.38 -8.24 0.84
N TYR A 337 18.46 -7.70 1.62
CA TYR A 337 18.57 -7.73 3.09
C TYR A 337 18.07 -9.05 3.67
N ARG A 338 18.79 -9.65 4.63
CA ARG A 338 18.33 -10.83 5.39
C ARG A 338 17.86 -10.42 6.77
N LEU A 339 16.60 -10.70 7.10
CA LEU A 339 16.04 -10.42 8.43
C LEU A 339 16.62 -11.37 9.48
N GLY A 340 17.04 -10.83 10.63
CA GLY A 340 17.54 -11.61 11.76
C GLY A 340 16.39 -12.17 12.61
N LYS A 341 16.56 -13.35 13.23
CA LYS A 341 15.49 -14.01 14.04
C LYS A 341 14.85 -13.07 15.08
N ARG A 342 15.63 -12.18 15.71
CA ARG A 342 15.12 -11.22 16.69
C ARG A 342 14.24 -10.14 16.07
N ASP A 343 14.61 -9.64 14.90
CA ASP A 343 13.85 -8.61 14.19
C ASP A 343 12.62 -9.21 13.49
N GLU A 344 12.72 -10.46 13.01
CA GLU A 344 11.59 -11.29 12.55
C GLU A 344 10.53 -11.43 13.66
N LEU A 345 10.90 -11.95 14.83
CA LEU A 345 9.94 -12.15 15.93
C LEU A 345 9.31 -10.84 16.43
N ARG A 346 10.07 -9.74 16.48
CA ARG A 346 9.54 -8.41 16.87
C ARG A 346 8.63 -7.81 15.80
N ALA A 347 8.83 -8.15 14.52
CA ALA A 347 7.92 -7.74 13.46
C ALA A 347 6.61 -8.55 13.53
N VAL A 348 6.68 -9.87 13.76
CA VAL A 348 5.49 -10.72 14.00
C VAL A 348 4.70 -10.27 15.24
N GLU A 349 5.39 -9.91 16.33
CA GLU A 349 4.81 -9.34 17.55
C GLU A 349 4.07 -8.01 17.26
N ALA A 350 4.63 -7.15 16.41
CA ALA A 350 3.98 -5.91 15.98
C ALA A 350 2.80 -6.16 15.02
N VAL A 351 2.87 -7.17 14.13
CA VAL A 351 1.73 -7.61 13.32
C VAL A 351 0.58 -8.06 14.22
N ALA A 352 0.85 -8.93 15.21
CA ALA A 352 -0.15 -9.37 16.19
C ALA A 352 -0.85 -8.17 16.87
N GLN A 353 -0.07 -7.19 17.33
CA GLN A 353 -0.62 -5.98 17.96
C GLN A 353 -1.48 -5.15 17.00
N GLN A 354 -1.02 -4.94 15.75
CA GLN A 354 -1.74 -4.13 14.78
C GLN A 354 -3.03 -4.80 14.28
N LEU A 355 -3.05 -6.13 14.08
CA LEU A 355 -4.27 -6.88 13.73
C LEU A 355 -5.32 -6.78 14.86
N THR A 356 -4.91 -6.98 16.12
CA THR A 356 -5.81 -6.80 17.28
C THR A 356 -6.35 -5.38 17.37
N CYS A 357 -5.50 -4.36 17.23
CA CYS A 357 -5.94 -2.97 17.32
C CYS A 357 -6.89 -2.57 16.18
N ALA A 358 -6.62 -3.00 14.96
CA ALA A 358 -7.51 -2.75 13.83
C ALA A 358 -8.90 -3.37 14.05
N GLY A 359 -8.97 -4.63 14.54
CA GLY A 359 -10.23 -5.30 14.82
C GLY A 359 -11.04 -4.62 15.93
N LEU A 360 -10.40 -4.27 17.06
CA LEU A 360 -11.05 -3.55 18.16
C LEU A 360 -11.54 -2.15 17.76
N ARG A 361 -10.80 -1.46 16.90
CA ARG A 361 -11.18 -0.13 16.37
C ARG A 361 -12.27 -0.22 15.31
N LEU A 362 -12.24 -1.23 14.44
CA LEU A 362 -13.31 -1.51 13.49
C LEU A 362 -14.62 -1.82 14.23
N ALA A 363 -14.59 -2.70 15.24
CA ALA A 363 -15.75 -2.98 16.09
C ALA A 363 -16.35 -1.70 16.68
N ARG A 364 -15.52 -0.82 17.26
CA ARG A 364 -16.02 0.45 17.82
C ARG A 364 -16.61 1.39 16.77
N VAL A 365 -16.04 1.44 15.56
CA VAL A 365 -16.58 2.27 14.46
C VAL A 365 -17.92 1.74 13.95
N LEU A 366 -18.11 0.41 13.92
CA LEU A 366 -19.38 -0.21 13.57
C LEU A 366 -20.43 -0.01 14.68
N GLU A 367 -20.06 -0.16 15.95
CA GLU A 367 -20.91 0.18 17.10
C GLU A 367 -21.35 1.66 17.08
N ASP A 368 -20.43 2.60 16.80
CA ASP A 368 -20.75 4.03 16.66
C ASP A 368 -21.74 4.30 15.50
N ALA A 369 -21.64 3.57 14.39
CA ALA A 369 -22.38 3.86 13.15
C ALA A 369 -23.71 3.09 13.00
N PHE A 370 -23.91 2.02 13.78
CA PHE A 370 -25.13 1.20 13.75
C PHE A 370 -25.82 1.06 15.12
N GLY A 371 -25.16 1.43 16.22
CA GLY A 371 -25.65 1.24 17.59
C GLY A 371 -26.57 2.35 18.12
N THR A 372 -26.76 3.46 17.40
CA THR A 372 -27.84 4.41 17.69
C THR A 372 -29.18 3.81 17.31
N ASP A 373 -30.22 4.00 18.12
CA ASP A 373 -31.58 3.58 17.78
C ASP A 373 -32.06 4.27 16.51
N ASP A 374 -32.61 3.48 15.59
CA ASP A 374 -33.32 3.99 14.42
C ASP A 374 -34.73 4.36 14.89
N PRO A 375 -35.17 5.63 14.82
CA PRO A 375 -36.49 6.04 15.32
C PRO A 375 -37.67 5.48 14.51
N ALA A 376 -37.41 4.60 13.53
CA ALA A 376 -38.40 3.89 12.72
C ALA A 376 -38.54 2.37 13.01
N SER A 377 -37.92 1.84 14.08
CA SER A 377 -37.99 0.41 14.46
C SER A 377 -39.11 0.07 15.45
#